data_AF-A0A7X7SE10-F1
#
_entry.id   AF-A0A7X7SE10-F1
#
_cell.length_a   1.000
_cell.length_b   1.000
_cell.length_c   1.000
_cell.angle_alpha   90.00
_cell.angle_beta   90.00
_cell.angle_gamma   90.00
#
_symmetry.space_group_name_H-M   'P 1'
#
loop_
_entity.id
_entity.type
_entity.pdbx_description
1 polymer ?
#
loop_
_entity_poly.entity_id
_entity_poly.type
_entity_poly.pdbx_seq_one_letter_code
_entity_poly.pdbx_strand_id
1 'polypeptide(L)'
;MISAIIGAISFTPVIILYFLIILGAPVGEYVMGGKNRIIPKESRPPFITALIVQLILLFILLQVGGLIPFLLEPPLTRGIGYFFALY
;
A
#
# COMPACT_ATOMS: atom_id res chain seq x y z
N MET A 1 10.46 -11.35 11.05
CA MET A 1 10.12 -10.27 12.01
C MET A 1 10.77 -8.94 11.65
N ILE A 2 12.10 -8.75 11.80
CA ILE A 2 12.76 -7.44 11.53
C ILE A 2 12.50 -6.94 10.10
N SER A 3 12.62 -7.81 9.09
CA SER A 3 12.32 -7.48 7.69
C SER A 3 10.89 -6.99 7.46
N ALA A 4 9.91 -7.56 8.17
CA ALA A 4 8.51 -7.14 8.08
C ALA A 4 8.27 -5.77 8.72
N ILE A 5 8.98 -5.46 9.82
CA ILE A 5 8.96 -4.13 10.44
C ILE A 5 9.54 -3.09 9.47
N ILE A 6 10.70 -3.38 8.88
CA ILE A 6 11.33 -2.51 7.89
C ILE A 6 10.37 -2.27 6.73
N GLY A 7 9.80 -3.34 6.15
CA GLY A 7 8.83 -3.21 5.07
C GLY A 7 7.61 -2.38 5.47
N ALA A 8 7.02 -2.61 6.64
CA ALA A 8 5.88 -1.84 7.13
C ALA A 8 6.20 -0.33 7.27
N ILE A 9 7.36 0.00 7.82
CA ILE A 9 7.83 1.39 7.92
C ILE A 9 8.04 1.98 6.52
N SER A 10 8.64 1.23 5.59
CA SER A 10 8.84 1.68 4.20
C SER A 10 7.52 1.90 3.43
N PHE A 11 6.48 1.11 3.69
CA PHE A 11 5.17 1.29 3.05
C PHE A 11 4.37 2.47 3.62
N THR A 12 4.64 2.87 4.87
CA THR A 12 3.84 3.87 5.58
C THR A 12 3.79 5.23 4.87
N PRO A 13 4.91 5.84 4.40
CA PRO A 13 4.87 7.10 3.66
C PRO A 13 4.04 7.02 2.38
N VAL A 14 4.08 5.87 1.69
CA VAL A 14 3.34 5.66 0.44
C VAL A 14 1.83 5.60 0.73
N ILE A 15 1.42 4.84 1.74
CA ILE A 15 0.01 4.75 2.17
C ILE A 15 -0.52 6.14 2.54
N ILE A 16 0.27 6.92 3.29
CA ILE A 16 -0.07 8.30 3.67
C ILE A 16 -0.24 9.17 2.42
N LEU A 17 0.69 9.09 1.46
CA LEU A 17 0.61 9.86 0.22
C LEU A 17 -0.68 9.55 -0.56
N TYR A 18 -1.02 8.26 -0.75
CA TYR A 18 -2.24 7.86 -1.45
C TYR A 18 -3.50 8.31 -0.71
N PHE A 19 -3.50 8.23 0.63
CA PHE A 19 -4.60 8.74 1.44
C PHE A 19 -4.79 10.27 1.27
N LEU A 20 -3.70 11.04 1.28
CA LEU A 20 -3.71 12.48 1.05
C LEU A 20 -4.25 12.85 -0.35
N ILE A 21 -3.89 12.10 -1.38
CA ILE A 21 -4.41 12.28 -2.75
C ILE A 21 -5.93 12.12 -2.77
N ILE A 22 -6.45 11.07 -2.13
CA ILE A 22 -7.88 10.76 -2.11
C ILE A 22 -8.65 11.89 -1.41
N LEU A 23 -8.11 12.42 -0.32
CA LEU A 23 -8.66 13.58 0.39
C LEU A 23 -8.56 14.90 -0.42
N GLY A 24 -7.75 14.93 -1.47
CA GLY A 24 -7.57 16.11 -2.32
C GLY A 24 -6.50 17.08 -1.82
N ALA A 25 -5.53 16.59 -1.04
CA ALA A 25 -4.36 17.37 -0.67
C ALA A 25 -3.55 17.78 -1.93
N PRO A 26 -2.82 18.90 -1.89
CA PRO A 26 -2.03 19.42 -3.01
C PRO A 26 -0.71 18.66 -3.20
N VAL A 27 -0.78 17.32 -3.30
CA VAL A 27 0.37 16.41 -3.44
C VAL A 27 0.43 15.76 -4.83
N GLY A 28 -0.37 16.23 -5.79
CA GLY A 28 -0.42 15.66 -7.15
C GLY A 28 0.87 15.83 -7.94
N GLU A 29 1.72 16.78 -7.56
CA GLU A 29 3.04 16.99 -8.17
C GLU A 29 3.93 15.75 -8.08
N TYR A 30 3.83 14.98 -6.99
CA TYR A 30 4.64 13.78 -6.77
C TYR A 30 4.19 12.56 -7.58
N VAL A 31 3.02 12.63 -8.25
CA VAL A 31 2.36 11.41 -8.76
C VAL A 31 1.85 11.55 -10.20
N MET A 32 1.55 12.77 -10.65
CA MET A 32 1.15 13.06 -12.04
C MET A 32 2.17 13.95 -12.77
N GLY A 33 3.44 13.91 -12.36
CA GLY A 33 4.52 14.68 -13.00
C GLY A 33 4.27 16.19 -13.01
N GLY A 34 3.62 16.72 -11.97
CA GLY A 34 3.30 18.15 -11.88
C GLY A 34 2.10 18.63 -12.68
N LYS A 35 1.38 17.77 -13.43
CA LYS A 35 0.27 18.21 -14.29
C LYS A 35 -0.86 18.89 -13.51
N ASN A 36 -1.21 18.34 -12.35
CA ASN A 36 -2.24 18.88 -11.47
C ASN A 36 -1.71 18.87 -10.04
N ARG A 37 -1.67 20.04 -9.38
CA ARG A 37 -1.27 20.13 -7.96
C ARG A 37 -2.27 19.40 -7.05
N ILE A 38 -3.56 19.53 -7.33
CA ILE A 38 -4.65 18.78 -6.69
C ILE A 38 -5.26 17.85 -7.73
N ILE A 39 -5.36 16.56 -7.43
CA ILE A 39 -5.91 15.59 -8.39
C ILE A 39 -7.45 15.76 -8.48
N PRO A 40 -7.99 15.92 -9.71
CA PRO A 40 -9.43 16.00 -9.95
C PRO A 40 -10.16 14.76 -9.42
N LYS A 41 -11.39 14.91 -8.92
CA LYS A 41 -12.13 13.82 -8.27
C LYS A 41 -12.34 12.63 -9.21
N GLU A 42 -12.52 12.92 -10.49
CA GLU A 42 -12.74 11.96 -11.58
C GLU A 42 -11.51 11.05 -11.78
N SER A 43 -10.32 11.55 -11.46
CA SER A 43 -9.05 10.84 -11.62
C SER A 43 -8.56 10.17 -10.32
N ARG A 44 -9.31 10.27 -9.22
CA ARG A 44 -8.97 9.64 -7.91
C ARG A 44 -9.22 8.12 -7.81
N PRO A 45 -10.17 7.49 -8.54
CA PRO A 45 -10.48 6.07 -8.33
C PRO A 45 -9.27 5.11 -8.39
N PRO A 46 -8.29 5.27 -9.30
CA PRO A 46 -7.12 4.40 -9.32
C PRO A 46 -6.29 4.46 -8.02
N PHE A 47 -6.21 5.64 -7.39
CA PHE A 47 -5.49 5.82 -6.12
C PHE A 47 -6.21 5.13 -4.96
N ILE A 48 -7.55 5.10 -5.01
CA ILE A 48 -8.34 4.35 -4.02
C ILE A 48 -8.05 2.86 -4.15
N THR A 49 -8.09 2.32 -5.36
CA THR A 49 -7.77 0.91 -5.61
C THR A 49 -6.35 0.56 -5.16
N ALA A 50 -5.37 1.41 -5.51
CA ALA A 50 -3.98 1.22 -5.10
C ALA A 50 -3.80 1.26 -3.58
N LEU A 51 -4.48 2.17 -2.87
CA LEU A 51 -4.46 2.22 -1.40
C LEU A 51 -5.02 0.92 -0.79
N ILE A 52 -6.14 0.40 -1.31
CA ILE A 52 -6.72 -0.86 -0.84
C ILE A 52 -5.74 -2.02 -1.03
N VAL A 53 -5.13 -2.12 -2.22
CA VAL A 53 -4.12 -3.16 -2.51
C VAL A 53 -2.92 -3.04 -1.56
N GLN A 54 -2.42 -1.82 -1.31
CA GLN A 54 -1.31 -1.59 -0.37
C GLN A 54 -1.65 -1.99 1.06
N LEU A 55 -2.88 -1.75 1.52
CA LEU A 55 -3.32 -2.16 2.86
C LEU A 55 -3.40 -3.69 2.98
N ILE A 56 -3.91 -4.37 1.95
CA ILE A 56 -3.91 -5.84 1.89
C ILE A 56 -2.47 -6.36 1.93
N LEU A 57 -1.58 -5.73 1.16
CA LEU A 57 -0.16 -6.08 1.10
C LEU A 57 0.52 -5.97 2.46
N LEU A 58 0.32 -4.83 3.14
CA LEU A 58 0.86 -4.57 4.46
C LEU A 58 0.36 -5.62 5.45
N PHE A 59 -0.92 -5.98 5.38
CA PHE A 59 -1.50 -7.01 6.24
C PHE A 59 -0.85 -8.39 6.02
N ILE A 60 -0.70 -8.82 4.76
CA ILE A 60 -0.02 -10.07 4.40
C ILE A 60 1.44 -10.05 4.87
N LEU A 61 2.16 -8.94 4.68
CA LEU A 61 3.54 -8.77 5.13
C LEU A 61 3.68 -8.96 6.64
N LEU A 62 2.77 -8.36 7.43
CA LEU A 62 2.76 -8.50 8.88
C LEU A 62 2.47 -9.95 9.32
N GLN A 63 1.59 -10.66 8.61
CA GLN A 63 1.31 -12.08 8.86
C GLN A 63 2.52 -12.97 8.58
N VAL A 64 3.10 -12.86 7.38
CA VAL A 64 4.30 -13.62 6.99
C VAL A 64 5.48 -13.28 7.92
N GLY A 65 5.55 -12.03 8.38
CA GLY A 65 6.53 -11.56 9.34
C GLY A 65 6.39 -12.11 10.76
N GLY A 66 5.25 -12.75 11.08
CA GLY A 66 4.90 -13.27 12.40
C GLY A 66 4.49 -12.21 13.42
N LEU A 67 4.13 -11.00 12.97
CA LEU A 67 3.73 -9.88 13.84
C LEU A 67 2.24 -9.89 14.18
N ILE A 68 1.42 -10.48 13.30
CA ILE A 68 -0.02 -10.67 13.52
C ILE A 68 -0.41 -12.11 13.14
N PRO A 69 -1.48 -12.68 13.73
CA PRO A 69 -1.91 -14.04 13.42
C PRO A 69 -2.39 -14.18 11.97
N PHE A 70 -2.22 -15.38 11.42
CA PHE A 70 -2.73 -15.73 10.10
C PHE A 70 -4.27 -15.74 10.09
N LEU A 71 -4.86 -15.00 9.15
CA LEU A 71 -6.31 -14.99 8.89
C LEU A 71 -6.71 -16.07 7.88
N LEU A 72 -5.78 -16.43 6.98
CA LEU A 72 -5.91 -17.47 5.96
C LEU A 72 -4.94 -18.61 6.28
N GLU A 73 -5.06 -19.72 5.56
CA GLU A 73 -4.12 -20.83 5.71
C GLU A 73 -2.67 -20.36 5.44
N PRO A 74 -1.69 -20.68 6.31
CA PRO A 74 -0.32 -20.18 6.19
C PRO A 74 0.36 -20.41 4.83
N PRO A 75 0.16 -21.54 4.12
CA PRO A 75 0.73 -21.73 2.77
C PRO A 75 0.19 -20.71 1.76
N LEU A 76 -1.10 -20.38 1.83
CA LEU A 76 -1.75 -19.43 0.95
C LEU A 76 -1.24 -18.00 1.21
N THR A 77 -1.19 -17.57 2.48
CA THR A 77 -0.65 -16.25 2.84
C THR A 77 0.80 -16.08 2.39
N ARG A 78 1.64 -17.11 2.53
CA ARG A 78 3.03 -17.09 2.06
C ARG A 78 3.10 -17.02 0.53
N GLY A 79 2.26 -17.78 -0.17
CA GLY A 79 2.16 -17.75 -1.63
C GLY A 79 1.82 -16.35 -2.17
N ILE A 80 0.82 -15.70 -1.55
CA ILE A 80 0.45 -14.30 -1.87
C ILE A 80 1.64 -13.36 -1.60
N GLY A 81 2.32 -13.53 -0.47
CA GLY A 81 3.51 -12.74 -0.14
C GLY A 81 4.64 -12.87 -1.19
N TYR A 82 4.91 -14.07 -1.68
CA TYR A 82 5.92 -14.29 -2.73
C TYR A 82 5.50 -13.70 -4.08
N PHE A 83 4.23 -13.84 -4.47
CA PHE A 83 3.71 -13.22 -5.69
C PHE A 83 3.94 -11.71 -5.70
N PHE A 84 3.62 -11.05 -4.58
CA PHE A 84 3.80 -9.61 -4.44
C PHE A 84 5.24 -9.15 -4.31
N ALA A 85 6.17 -10.02 -3.91
CA ALA A 85 7.59 -9.68 -3.93
C ALA A 85 8.17 -9.67 -5.36
N LEU A 86 7.50 -10.32 -6.32
CA LEU A 86 7.92 -10.41 -7.72
C LEU A 86 7.19 -9.43 -8.64
N TYR A 87 5.97 -9.03 -8.30
CA TYR A 87 5.15 -8.05 -9.01
C TYR A 87 5.70 -6.62 -8.86
#